data_AF-A0A2J4XVG4-F1
#
_entry.id   AF-A0A2J4XVG4-F1
#
_cell.length_a   1.000
_cell.length_b   1.000
_cell.length_c   1.000
_cell.angle_alpha   90.00
_cell.angle_beta   90.00
_cell.angle_gamma   90.00
#
_symmetry.space_group_name_H-M   'P 1'
#
loop_
_entity.id
_entity.type
_entity.pdbx_description
1 polymer ?
#
loop_
_entity_poly.entity_id
_entity_poly.type
_entity_poly.pdbx_seq_one_letter_code
_entity_poly.pdbx_strand_id
1 'polypeptide(L)'
;MAVADLDKQPDSVSSVLKVFGILQALGEEREIGITELSQRVMMSKSTVYRFLQTMKSLGYVAQEGESEKYSLTLKLFELGARALQNVDLVRSADIQMRELSRLTKETVHLGALDED
;
A
#
# COMPACT_ATOMS: atom_id res chain seq x y z
N MET A 1 4.23 9.35 -41.38
CA MET A 1 5.18 8.28 -40.98
C MET A 1 5.85 8.71 -39.69
N ALA A 2 6.09 7.77 -38.75
CA ALA A 2 6.38 7.90 -37.31
C ALA A 2 5.09 7.92 -36.43
N VAL A 3 4.43 6.77 -36.15
CA VAL A 3 4.76 5.69 -35.17
C VAL A 3 4.58 6.23 -33.74
N ALA A 4 3.41 6.09 -33.09
CA ALA A 4 2.89 4.89 -32.41
C ALA A 4 3.85 4.33 -31.36
N ASP A 5 3.81 4.86 -30.12
CA ASP A 5 4.35 4.22 -28.91
C ASP A 5 3.80 4.91 -27.64
N LEU A 6 2.48 4.98 -27.53
CA LEU A 6 1.77 5.20 -26.27
C LEU A 6 0.93 3.93 -26.06
N ASP A 7 0.99 3.33 -24.87
CA ASP A 7 0.30 2.08 -24.46
C ASP A 7 0.98 0.72 -24.74
N LYS A 8 2.24 0.56 -24.31
CA LYS A 8 2.66 -0.74 -23.79
C LYS A 8 2.84 -0.65 -22.28
N GLN A 9 1.75 -0.90 -21.56
CA GLN A 9 1.81 -1.21 -20.14
C GLN A 9 2.77 -2.41 -19.98
N PRO A 10 3.79 -2.34 -19.11
CA PRO A 10 4.73 -3.44 -18.95
C PRO A 10 3.98 -4.72 -18.54
N ASP A 11 4.43 -5.87 -19.05
CA ASP A 11 3.83 -7.17 -18.71
C ASP A 11 3.74 -7.33 -17.19
N SER A 12 2.51 -7.34 -16.67
CA SER A 12 2.29 -7.34 -15.23
C SER A 12 2.67 -8.69 -14.62
N VAL A 13 3.40 -8.67 -13.50
CA VAL A 13 3.70 -9.89 -12.75
C VAL A 13 2.46 -10.29 -11.95
N SER A 14 1.73 -11.29 -12.43
CA SER A 14 0.43 -11.72 -11.84
C SER A 14 0.47 -11.97 -10.33
N SER A 15 1.57 -12.50 -9.78
CA SER A 15 1.70 -12.71 -8.34
C SER A 15 1.72 -11.41 -7.54
N VAL A 16 2.32 -10.34 -8.08
CA VAL A 16 2.37 -9.03 -7.43
C VAL A 16 0.97 -8.43 -7.34
N LEU A 17 0.22 -8.46 -8.45
CA LEU A 17 -1.18 -8.00 -8.47
C LEU A 17 -2.03 -8.73 -7.42
N LYS A 18 -1.87 -10.06 -7.31
CA LYS A 18 -2.59 -10.88 -6.33
C LYS A 18 -2.24 -10.54 -4.89
N VAL A 19 -0.96 -10.31 -4.58
CA VAL A 19 -0.53 -9.88 -3.26
C VAL A 19 -1.18 -8.55 -2.88
N PHE A 20 -1.13 -7.56 -3.75
CA PHE A 20 -1.72 -6.25 -3.47
C PHE A 20 -3.25 -6.29 -3.41
N GLY A 21 -3.92 -7.10 -4.22
CA GLY A 21 -5.37 -7.32 -4.08
C GLY A 21 -5.76 -7.95 -2.75
N ILE A 22 -4.96 -8.91 -2.25
CA ILE A 22 -5.17 -9.49 -0.91
C ILE A 22 -4.93 -8.45 0.18
N LEU A 23 -3.88 -7.63 0.06
CA LEU A 23 -3.59 -6.55 1.02
C LEU A 23 -4.74 -5.54 1.11
N GLN A 24 -5.27 -5.10 -0.04
CA GLN A 24 -6.40 -4.17 -0.09
C GLN A 24 -7.64 -4.77 0.56
N ALA A 25 -8.02 -6.00 0.19
CA ALA A 25 -9.18 -6.66 0.77
C ALA A 25 -9.04 -6.83 2.30
N LEU A 26 -7.87 -7.23 2.80
CA LEU A 26 -7.60 -7.33 4.23
C LEU A 26 -7.52 -5.97 4.95
N GLY A 27 -7.34 -4.87 4.22
CA GLY A 27 -7.33 -3.52 4.78
C GLY A 27 -8.72 -2.92 5.00
N GLU A 28 -9.75 -3.46 4.34
CA GLU A 28 -11.14 -3.00 4.49
C GLU A 28 -11.80 -3.48 5.78
N GLU A 29 -11.28 -4.55 6.39
CA GLU A 29 -11.83 -5.16 7.60
C GLU A 29 -10.76 -5.53 8.62
N ARG A 30 -11.15 -5.71 9.88
CA ARG A 30 -10.22 -6.12 10.93
C ARG A 30 -9.65 -7.52 10.71
N GLU A 31 -10.49 -8.46 10.28
CA GLU A 31 -10.12 -9.87 10.03
C GLU A 31 -11.04 -10.50 8.98
N ILE A 32 -10.49 -11.24 8.01
CA ILE A 32 -11.27 -11.87 6.92
C ILE A 32 -10.95 -13.37 6.82
N GLY A 33 -11.98 -14.20 6.67
CA GLY A 33 -11.83 -15.64 6.43
C GLY A 33 -11.40 -15.97 5.00
N ILE A 34 -10.69 -17.08 4.79
CA ILE A 34 -10.18 -17.45 3.46
C ILE A 34 -11.27 -17.60 2.38
N THR A 35 -12.46 -18.07 2.76
CA THR A 35 -13.59 -18.24 1.84
C THR A 35 -14.05 -16.89 1.28
N GLU A 36 -14.27 -15.93 2.16
CA GLU A 36 -14.69 -14.59 1.79
C GLU A 36 -13.60 -13.87 1.00
N LEU A 37 -12.35 -13.96 1.46
CA LEU A 37 -11.22 -13.36 0.76
C LEU A 37 -11.09 -13.90 -0.67
N SER A 38 -11.28 -15.21 -0.87
CA SER A 38 -11.25 -15.84 -2.20
C SER A 38 -12.31 -15.30 -3.15
N GLN A 39 -13.49 -14.95 -2.64
CA GLN A 39 -14.56 -14.34 -3.43
C GLN A 39 -14.22 -12.90 -3.79
N ARG A 40 -13.74 -12.10 -2.82
CA ARG A 40 -13.37 -10.69 -3.05
C ARG A 40 -12.27 -10.52 -4.09
N VAL A 41 -11.21 -11.33 -4.01
CA VAL A 41 -10.07 -11.23 -4.93
C VAL A 41 -10.23 -12.09 -6.20
N MET A 42 -11.38 -12.74 -6.41
CA MET A 42 -11.68 -13.61 -7.55
C MET A 42 -10.60 -14.68 -7.81
N MET A 43 -10.19 -15.38 -6.74
CA MET A 43 -9.15 -16.42 -6.78
C MET A 43 -9.63 -17.70 -6.09
N SER A 44 -9.06 -18.86 -6.43
CA SER A 44 -9.38 -20.09 -5.70
C SER A 44 -8.89 -20.01 -4.25
N LYS A 45 -9.61 -20.64 -3.31
CA LYS A 45 -9.18 -20.75 -1.90
C LYS A 45 -7.77 -21.31 -1.77
N SER A 46 -7.41 -22.33 -2.58
CA SER A 46 -6.06 -22.91 -2.56
C SER A 46 -4.98 -21.92 -2.98
N THR A 47 -5.29 -21.02 -3.92
CA THR A 47 -4.36 -19.98 -4.35
C THR A 47 -4.21 -18.93 -3.26
N VAL A 48 -5.31 -18.38 -2.76
CA VAL A 48 -5.31 -17.40 -1.65
C VAL A 48 -4.56 -17.95 -0.43
N TYR A 49 -4.77 -19.22 -0.09
CA TYR A 49 -4.05 -19.88 1.00
C TYR A 49 -2.52 -19.80 0.82
N ARG A 50 -1.99 -20.16 -0.36
CA ARG A 50 -0.54 -20.11 -0.61
C ARG A 50 0.02 -18.69 -0.52
N PHE A 51 -0.72 -17.70 -0.99
CA PHE A 51 -0.33 -16.29 -0.86
C PHE A 51 -0.30 -15.89 0.62
N LEU A 52 -1.37 -16.17 1.38
CA LEU A 52 -1.44 -15.88 2.81
C LEU A 52 -0.35 -16.56 3.61
N GLN A 53 -0.01 -17.83 3.34
CA GLN A 53 1.11 -18.51 4.01
C GLN A 53 2.44 -17.80 3.76
N THR A 54 2.67 -17.37 2.51
CA THR A 54 3.87 -16.60 2.16
C THR A 54 3.88 -15.25 2.89
N MET A 55 2.77 -14.50 2.83
CA MET A 55 2.64 -13.19 3.47
C MET A 55 2.74 -13.27 5.00
N LYS A 56 2.25 -14.36 5.61
CA LYS A 56 2.40 -14.68 7.02
C LYS A 56 3.85 -14.97 7.38
N SER A 57 4.55 -15.77 6.58
CA SER A 57 6.00 -16.02 6.77
C SER A 57 6.83 -14.73 6.65
N LEU A 58 6.40 -13.80 5.79
CA LEU A 58 7.00 -12.48 5.65
C LEU A 58 6.57 -11.51 6.78
N GLY A 59 5.63 -11.91 7.63
CA GLY A 59 5.14 -11.12 8.75
C GLY A 59 4.27 -9.92 8.36
N TYR A 60 3.70 -9.90 7.15
CA TYR A 60 2.75 -8.85 6.73
C TYR A 60 1.31 -9.18 7.13
N VAL A 61 0.99 -10.47 7.24
CA VAL A 61 -0.33 -10.99 7.61
C VAL A 61 -0.20 -11.83 8.87
N ALA A 62 -1.19 -11.75 9.76
CA ALA A 62 -1.33 -12.62 10.91
C ALA A 62 -2.58 -13.51 10.78
N GLN A 63 -2.59 -14.59 11.55
CA GLN A 63 -3.75 -15.46 11.76
C GLN A 63 -3.69 -15.88 13.23
N GLU A 64 -4.65 -15.44 14.04
CA GLU A 64 -4.68 -15.73 15.47
C GLU A 64 -5.51 -16.98 15.78
N GLY A 65 -4.93 -17.87 16.60
CA GLY A 65 -5.59 -19.06 17.16
C GLY A 65 -6.04 -20.11 16.12
N GLU A 66 -7.09 -20.85 16.46
CA GLU A 66 -7.77 -21.79 15.55
C GLU A 66 -8.65 -21.08 14.50
N SER A 67 -8.74 -19.74 14.54
CA SER A 67 -9.56 -19.02 13.58
C SER A 67 -8.96 -19.14 12.18
N GLU A 68 -9.79 -19.46 11.19
CA GLU A 68 -9.41 -19.42 9.77
C GLU A 68 -9.36 -18.00 9.20
N LYS A 69 -9.24 -16.98 10.07
CA LYS A 69 -9.28 -15.56 9.71
C LYS A 69 -7.90 -14.93 9.72
N TYR A 70 -7.71 -14.02 8.78
CA TYR A 70 -6.44 -13.35 8.53
C TYR A 70 -6.59 -11.85 8.71
N SER A 71 -5.54 -11.20 9.18
CA SER A 71 -5.48 -9.74 9.40
C SER A 71 -4.15 -9.16 8.95
N LEU A 72 -4.13 -7.86 8.66
CA LEU A 72 -2.88 -7.15 8.43
C LEU A 72 -2.15 -6.92 9.75
N THR A 73 -0.82 -6.95 9.68
CA THR A 73 0.06 -6.60 10.81
C THR A 73 0.51 -5.14 10.72
N LEU A 74 1.11 -4.63 11.81
CA LEU A 74 1.75 -3.31 11.83
C LEU A 74 2.97 -3.18 10.90
N LYS A 75 3.48 -4.28 10.33
CA LYS A 75 4.63 -4.26 9.42
C LYS A 75 4.38 -3.42 8.15
N LEU A 76 3.12 -3.34 7.69
CA LEU A 76 2.75 -2.45 6.58
C LEU A 76 2.88 -0.98 6.96
N PHE A 77 2.45 -0.62 8.17
CA PHE A 77 2.62 0.73 8.69
C PHE A 77 4.10 1.10 8.82
N GLU A 78 4.93 0.21 9.36
CA GLU A 78 6.38 0.43 9.46
C GLU A 78 7.03 0.67 8.08
N LEU A 79 6.63 -0.12 7.07
CA LEU A 79 7.13 0.04 5.70
C LEU A 79 6.71 1.39 5.11
N GLY A 80 5.43 1.76 5.26
CA GLY A 80 4.90 3.04 4.81
C GLY A 80 5.58 4.23 5.49
N ALA A 81 5.76 4.17 6.82
CA ALA A 81 6.43 5.20 7.59
C ALA A 81 7.89 5.42 7.14
N ARG A 82 8.63 4.35 6.83
CA ARG A 82 9.99 4.45 6.25
C ARG A 82 9.98 5.03 4.83
N ALA A 83 8.97 4.72 4.03
CA ALA A 83 8.82 5.33 2.70
C ALA A 83 8.57 6.84 2.81
N LEU A 84 7.79 7.28 3.80
CA LEU A 84 7.58 8.71 4.09
C LEU A 84 8.86 9.43 4.53
N GLN A 85 9.76 8.75 5.24
CA GLN A 85 11.07 9.32 5.58
C GLN A 85 11.95 9.61 4.35
N ASN A 86 11.67 8.97 3.20
CA ASN A 86 12.35 9.22 1.93
C ASN A 86 11.66 10.30 1.07
N VAL A 87 10.61 10.97 1.57
CA VAL A 87 9.94 12.06 0.86
C VAL A 87 10.77 13.33 0.97
N ASP A 88 11.72 13.47 0.05
CA ASP A 88 12.59 14.64 -0.13
C ASP A 88 11.81 15.94 -0.39
N LEU A 89 10.51 15.86 -0.72
CA LEU A 89 9.64 17.02 -0.90
C LEU A 89 9.46 17.82 0.39
N VAL A 90 9.25 17.18 1.54
CA VAL A 90 9.12 17.90 2.83
C VAL A 90 10.44 18.58 3.16
N ARG A 91 11.56 17.89 2.94
CA ARG A 91 12.91 18.41 3.17
C ARG A 91 13.28 19.54 2.21
N SER A 92 12.91 19.41 0.94
CA SER A 92 13.15 20.43 -0.10
C SER A 92 12.26 21.65 0.10
N ALA A 93 11.00 21.44 0.49
CA ALA A 93 10.05 22.50 0.80
C ALA A 93 10.43 23.25 2.08
N ASP A 94 10.96 22.57 3.11
CA ASP A 94 11.36 23.21 4.38
C ASP A 94 12.35 24.36 4.16
N ILE A 95 13.32 24.21 3.26
CA ILE A 95 14.29 25.27 2.92
C ILE A 95 13.57 26.53 2.38
N GLN A 96 12.68 26.35 1.42
CA GLN A 96 11.97 27.47 0.78
C GLN A 96 10.87 28.06 1.68
N MET A 97 10.17 27.21 2.44
CA MET A 97 9.11 27.62 3.37
C MET A 97 9.66 28.43 4.54
N ARG A 98 10.85 28.09 5.07
CA ARG A 98 11.54 28.89 6.10
C ARG A 98 11.88 30.29 5.59
N GLU A 99 12.38 30.39 4.37
CA GLU A 99 12.71 31.69 3.77
C GLU A 99 11.45 32.52 3.54
N LEU A 100 10.37 31.90 3.05
CA LEU A 100 9.09 32.58 2.86
C LEU A 100 8.51 33.07 4.19
N SER A 101 8.49 32.23 5.22
CA SER A 101 8.02 32.61 6.56
C SER A 101 8.85 33.75 7.15
N ARG A 102 10.17 33.76 6.94
CA ARG A 102 11.05 34.86 7.37
C ARG A 102 10.73 36.18 6.68
N LEU A 103 10.43 36.14 5.38
CA LEU A 103 10.12 37.33 4.58
C LEU A 103 8.72 37.88 4.86
N THR A 104 7.73 37.00 5.02
CA THR A 104 6.34 37.40 5.23
C THR A 104 5.99 37.62 6.68
N LYS A 105 6.75 37.02 7.62
CA LYS A 105 6.45 36.90 9.05
C LYS A 105 5.15 36.15 9.35
N GLU A 106 4.72 35.32 8.40
CA GLU A 106 3.49 34.53 8.52
C GLU A 106 3.80 33.04 8.66
N THR A 107 2.82 32.27 9.17
CA THR A 107 2.92 30.82 9.27
C THR A 107 2.68 30.18 7.91
N VAL A 108 3.60 29.34 7.45
CA VAL A 108 3.52 28.65 6.16
C VAL A 108 3.15 27.18 6.38
N HIS A 109 2.12 26.69 5.67
CA HIS A 109 1.67 25.31 5.71
C HIS A 109 1.93 24.62 4.37
N LEU A 110 2.39 23.36 4.41
CA LEU A 110 2.49 22.49 3.24
C LEU A 110 1.30 21.54 3.26
N GLY A 111 0.51 21.53 2.20
CA GLY A 111 -0.63 20.62 2.02
C GLY A 111 -0.61 19.98 0.64
N ALA A 112 -1.15 18.77 0.55
CA ALA A 112 -1.51 18.14 -0.72
C ALA A 112 -3.04 18.08 -0.80
N LEU A 113 -3.59 18.28 -1.99
CA LEU A 113 -5.02 18.09 -2.22
C LEU A 113 -5.31 16.59 -2.28
N ASP A 114 -6.31 16.14 -1.55
CA ASP A 114 -6.82 14.76 -1.60
C ASP A 114 -8.23 14.80 -2.21
N GLU A 115 -8.50 13.89 -3.15
CA GLU A 115 -9.81 13.73 -3.78
C GLU A 115 -10.41 12.41 -3.27
N ASP A 116 -11.43 12.51 -2.40
CA ASP A 116 -12.27 11.36 -2.00
C ASP A 116 -13.07 10.80 -3.19
#